data_AF-A0AAU1D8Y7-F1
#
_entry.id   AF-A0AAU1D8Y7-F1
#
_cell.length_a   1.000
_cell.length_b   1.000
_cell.length_c   1.000
_cell.angle_alpha   90.00
_cell.angle_beta   90.00
_cell.angle_gamma   90.00
#
_symmetry.space_group_name_H-M   'P 1'
#
loop_
_entity.id
_entity.type
_entity.pdbx_description
1 polymer ?
#
loop_
_entity_poly.entity_id
_entity_poly.type
_entity_poly.pdbx_seq_one_letter_code
_entity_poly.pdbx_strand_id
1 'polypeptide(L)'
;MYRALDALAVPAMVLGRRMDILAANRLGSAVFTDFQARPHRERNFARFVFLDEAAHKLYADWEKAAGDCVATLYLYAGRHPDDPQLNELIGELSLRSDDGEIHEPFGQDPDRMPL
;
A
#
# COMPACT_ATOMS: atom_id res chain seq x y z
N MET A 1 -5.82 -20.86 -5.81
CA MET A 1 -6.91 -20.23 -5.03
C MET A 1 -7.46 -18.93 -5.64
N TYR A 2 -6.85 -18.31 -6.66
CA TYR A 2 -7.38 -17.08 -7.29
C TYR A 2 -7.57 -17.17 -8.82
N ARG A 3 -7.99 -18.33 -9.34
CA ARG A 3 -8.06 -18.60 -10.79
C ARG A 3 -9.04 -17.69 -11.55
N ALA A 4 -10.07 -17.18 -10.90
CA ALA A 4 -11.02 -16.25 -11.51
C ALA A 4 -10.43 -14.85 -11.74
N LEU A 5 -9.34 -14.49 -11.05
CA LEU A 5 -8.69 -13.18 -11.20
C LEU A 5 -8.16 -12.97 -12.63
N ASP A 6 -7.67 -14.04 -13.26
CA ASP A 6 -7.16 -14.01 -14.64
C ASP A 6 -8.26 -13.87 -15.69
N ALA A 7 -9.53 -14.11 -15.33
CA ALA A 7 -10.66 -13.94 -16.24
C ALA A 7 -11.10 -12.47 -16.36
N LEU A 8 -10.65 -11.59 -15.46
CA LEU A 8 -10.94 -10.17 -15.52
C LEU A 8 -10.13 -9.51 -16.64
N ALA A 9 -10.83 -8.81 -17.54
CA ALA A 9 -10.22 -8.05 -18.63
C ALA A 9 -9.65 -6.68 -18.18
N VAL A 10 -9.49 -6.48 -16.87
CA VAL A 10 -9.01 -5.24 -16.25
C VAL A 10 -7.87 -5.55 -15.27
N PRO A 11 -6.97 -4.57 -14.98
CA PRO A 11 -5.97 -4.72 -13.92
C PRO A 11 -6.62 -5.05 -12.58
N ALA A 12 -6.21 -6.15 -11.94
CA ALA A 12 -6.79 -6.58 -10.68
C ALA A 12 -5.77 -7.27 -9.77
N MET A 13 -5.98 -7.11 -8.47
CA MET A 13 -5.20 -7.75 -7.42
C MET A 13 -6.08 -8.10 -6.22
N VAL A 14 -5.62 -9.05 -5.42
CA VAL A 14 -6.22 -9.44 -4.15
C VAL A 14 -5.30 -9.00 -3.03
N LEU A 15 -5.83 -8.16 -2.14
CA LEU A 15 -5.11 -7.65 -0.99
C LEU A 15 -5.50 -8.42 0.27
N GLY A 16 -4.51 -8.71 1.11
CA GLY A 16 -4.68 -9.12 2.49
C GLY A 16 -5.06 -7.94 3.37
N ARG A 17 -5.31 -8.20 4.66
CA ARG A 17 -5.84 -7.19 5.58
C ARG A 17 -4.88 -6.02 5.85
N ARG A 18 -3.57 -6.26 5.80
CA ARG A 18 -2.51 -5.24 5.88
C ARG A 18 -2.05 -4.76 4.49
N MET A 19 -2.85 -5.03 3.47
CA MET A 19 -2.52 -4.81 2.06
C MET A 19 -1.38 -5.66 1.51
N ASP A 20 -1.15 -6.83 2.09
CA ASP A 20 -0.26 -7.85 1.49
C ASP A 20 -0.81 -8.27 0.11
N ILE A 21 0.02 -8.36 -0.93
CA ILE A 21 -0.42 -8.80 -2.26
C ILE A 21 -0.55 -10.33 -2.26
N LEU A 22 -1.78 -10.84 -2.18
CA LEU A 22 -2.06 -12.28 -2.19
C LEU A 22 -2.10 -12.83 -3.62
N ALA A 23 -2.55 -12.03 -4.59
CA ALA A 23 -2.52 -12.34 -6.02
C ALA A 23 -2.64 -11.06 -6.87
N ALA A 24 -2.16 -11.12 -8.10
CA ALA A 24 -2.41 -10.12 -9.14
C ALA A 24 -2.57 -10.85 -10.48
N ASN A 25 -3.47 -10.37 -11.35
CA ASN A 25 -3.51 -10.86 -12.73
C ASN A 25 -2.42 -10.17 -13.56
N ARG A 26 -2.19 -10.68 -14.78
CA ARG A 26 -1.17 -10.15 -15.70
C ARG A 26 -1.32 -8.64 -15.94
N LEU A 27 -2.54 -8.13 -16.06
CA LEU A 27 -2.80 -6.70 -16.28
C LEU A 27 -2.45 -5.88 -15.03
N GLY A 28 -2.77 -6.38 -13.83
CA GLY A 28 -2.36 -5.77 -12.56
C GLY A 28 -0.85 -5.69 -12.44
N SER A 29 -0.14 -6.78 -12.75
CA SER A 29 1.32 -6.77 -12.75
C SER A 29 1.92 -5.80 -13.76
N ALA A 30 1.28 -5.62 -14.92
CA ALA A 30 1.73 -4.68 -15.95
C ALA A 30 1.50 -3.21 -15.57
N VAL A 31 0.44 -2.91 -14.81
CA VAL A 31 0.12 -1.54 -14.36
C VAL A 31 0.93 -1.13 -13.15
N PHE A 32 1.00 -1.99 -12.13
CA PHE A 32 1.65 -1.65 -10.86
C PHE A 32 3.11 -2.07 -10.88
N THR A 33 3.35 -3.37 -10.80
CA THR A 33 4.67 -4.00 -10.85
C THR A 33 4.49 -5.52 -10.77
N ASP A 34 5.52 -6.29 -11.15
CA ASP A 34 5.52 -7.73 -10.90
C ASP A 34 5.82 -8.05 -9.42
N PHE A 35 4.78 -8.00 -8.59
CA PHE A 35 4.88 -8.40 -7.18
C PHE A 35 5.30 -9.85 -6.99
N GLN A 36 5.04 -10.75 -7.95
CA GLN A 36 5.43 -12.16 -7.81
C GLN A 36 6.93 -12.36 -8.01
N ALA A 37 7.61 -11.43 -8.68
CA ALA A 37 9.07 -11.40 -8.77
C ALA A 37 9.76 -10.87 -7.49
N ARG A 38 9.02 -10.21 -6.58
CA ARG A 38 9.57 -9.66 -5.34
C ARG A 38 9.64 -10.69 -4.20
N PRO A 39 10.57 -10.54 -3.23
CA PRO A 39 10.54 -11.30 -1.98
C PRO A 39 9.19 -11.15 -1.26
N HIS A 40 8.72 -12.20 -0.59
CA HIS A 40 7.38 -12.23 0.02
C HIS A 40 7.10 -11.02 0.95
N ARG A 41 8.09 -10.59 1.75
CA ARG A 41 7.93 -9.46 2.69
C ARG A 41 7.75 -8.11 1.98
N GLU A 42 8.22 -7.97 0.76
CA GLU A 42 8.10 -6.76 -0.05
C GLU A 42 6.80 -6.72 -0.86
N ARG A 43 6.02 -7.81 -0.87
CA ARG A 43 4.73 -7.90 -1.56
C ARG A 43 3.63 -7.23 -0.75
N ASN A 44 3.71 -5.93 -0.61
CA ASN A 44 2.73 -5.13 0.11
C ASN A 44 2.41 -3.86 -0.69
N PHE A 45 1.13 -3.55 -0.83
CA PHE A 45 0.68 -2.44 -1.65
C PHE A 45 1.09 -1.08 -1.07
N ALA A 46 1.04 -0.90 0.26
CA ALA A 46 1.52 0.34 0.88
C ALA A 46 3.02 0.53 0.64
N ARG A 47 3.83 -0.52 0.78
CA ARG A 47 5.26 -0.43 0.41
C ARG A 47 5.47 0.02 -1.03
N PHE A 48 4.66 -0.48 -1.96
CA PHE A 48 4.71 0.00 -3.35
C PHE A 48 4.36 1.48 -3.45
N VAL A 49 3.25 1.91 -2.84
CA VAL A 49 2.80 3.30 -2.92
C VAL A 49 3.82 4.28 -2.31
N PHE A 50 4.43 3.93 -1.18
CA PHE A 50 5.29 4.84 -0.42
C PHE A 50 6.78 4.76 -0.75
N LEU A 51 7.27 3.58 -1.18
CA LEU A 51 8.71 3.31 -1.24
C LEU A 51 9.20 3.00 -2.66
N ASP A 52 8.29 2.89 -3.64
CA ASP A 52 8.63 2.59 -5.02
C ASP A 52 8.49 3.84 -5.89
N GLU A 53 9.58 4.26 -6.56
CA GLU A 53 9.55 5.39 -7.48
C GLU A 53 8.54 5.21 -8.63
N ALA A 54 8.22 3.97 -9.01
CA ALA A 54 7.23 3.71 -10.04
C ALA A 54 5.82 4.17 -9.62
N ALA A 55 5.50 4.14 -8.33
CA ALA A 55 4.19 4.57 -7.84
C ALA A 55 3.99 6.09 -8.02
N HIS A 56 5.00 6.91 -7.75
CA HIS A 56 4.94 8.35 -7.96
C HIS A 56 4.74 8.75 -9.43
N LYS A 57 5.21 7.91 -10.36
CA LYS A 57 4.99 8.11 -11.81
C LYS A 57 3.64 7.57 -12.29
N LEU A 58 3.09 6.58 -11.58
CA LEU A 58 1.84 5.92 -11.93
C LEU A 58 0.62 6.73 -11.50
N TYR A 59 0.63 7.30 -10.29
CA TYR A 59 -0.50 8.06 -9.75
C TYR A 59 -0.42 9.53 -10.13
N ALA A 60 -1.49 10.02 -10.77
CA ALA A 60 -1.63 11.46 -11.05
C ALA A 60 -1.88 12.29 -9.78
N ASP A 61 -2.50 11.68 -8.76
CA ASP A 61 -2.75 12.24 -7.43
C ASP A 61 -2.24 11.22 -6.41
N TRP A 62 -0.94 11.30 -6.13
CA TRP A 62 -0.25 10.33 -5.29
C TRP A 62 -0.66 10.49 -3.83
N GLU A 63 -0.85 11.72 -3.36
CA GLU A 63 -1.27 12.08 -2.01
C GLU A 63 -2.61 11.43 -1.66
N LYS A 64 -3.56 11.40 -2.60
CA LYS A 64 -4.82 10.68 -2.41
C LYS A 64 -4.60 9.16 -2.28
N ALA A 65 -3.81 8.56 -3.16
CA ALA A 65 -3.54 7.12 -3.12
C ALA A 65 -2.82 6.71 -1.81
N ALA A 66 -1.87 7.54 -1.37
CA ALA A 66 -1.17 7.40 -0.09
C ALA A 66 -2.14 7.53 1.09
N GLY A 67 -3.03 8.53 1.06
CA GLY A 67 -4.08 8.74 2.06
C GLY A 67 -5.02 7.54 2.21
N ASP A 68 -5.46 6.96 1.09
CA ASP A 68 -6.32 5.75 1.08
C ASP A 68 -5.62 4.55 1.73
N CYS A 69 -4.31 4.39 1.46
CA CYS A 69 -3.49 3.36 2.10
C CYS A 69 -3.40 3.57 3.62
N VAL A 70 -3.11 4.80 4.05
CA VAL A 70 -3.01 5.18 5.46
C VAL A 70 -4.32 4.95 6.20
N ALA A 71 -5.44 5.41 5.64
CA ALA A 71 -6.77 5.20 6.21
C ALA A 71 -7.07 3.69 6.38
N THR A 72 -6.72 2.88 5.38
CA THR A 72 -6.88 1.42 5.43
C THR A 72 -6.05 0.79 6.55
N LEU A 73 -4.78 1.19 6.71
CA LEU A 73 -3.91 0.69 7.78
C LEU A 73 -4.40 1.12 9.16
N TYR A 74 -4.82 2.37 9.34
CA TYR A 74 -5.37 2.86 10.61
C TYR A 74 -6.65 2.11 11.00
N LEU A 75 -7.54 1.88 10.03
CA LEU A 75 -8.77 1.11 10.25
C LEU A 75 -8.49 -0.33 10.70
N TYR A 76 -7.43 -0.94 10.17
CA TYR A 76 -6.96 -2.26 10.59
C TYR A 76 -6.29 -2.21 11.97
N ALA A 77 -5.42 -1.23 12.23
CA ALA A 77 -4.72 -1.03 13.50
C ALA A 77 -5.69 -0.90 14.67
N GLY A 78 -6.77 -0.12 14.51
CA GLY A 78 -7.79 0.05 15.55
C GLY A 78 -8.48 -1.25 15.99
N ARG A 79 -8.46 -2.29 15.14
CA ARG A 79 -9.01 -3.62 15.46
C ARG A 79 -7.94 -4.63 15.88
N HIS A 80 -6.68 -4.36 15.56
CA HIS A 80 -5.55 -5.28 15.75
C HIS A 80 -4.31 -4.52 16.26
N PRO A 81 -4.39 -3.85 17.44
CA PRO A 81 -3.32 -2.97 17.92
C PRO A 81 -2.00 -3.70 18.21
N ASP A 82 -2.08 -4.98 18.56
CA ASP A 82 -0.91 -5.80 18.92
C ASP A 82 -0.36 -6.61 17.72
N ASP A 83 -0.76 -6.33 16.48
CA ASP A 83 -0.23 -7.04 15.30
C ASP A 83 1.22 -6.61 15.01
N PRO A 84 2.23 -7.47 15.25
CA PRO A 84 3.63 -7.08 15.13
C PRO A 84 4.04 -6.78 13.68
N GLN A 85 3.39 -7.41 12.69
CA GLN A 85 3.71 -7.18 11.28
C GLN A 85 3.14 -5.86 10.78
N LEU A 86 2.00 -5.43 11.34
CA LEU A 86 1.46 -4.10 11.10
C LEU A 86 2.36 -3.03 11.71
N ASN A 87 2.80 -3.22 12.96
CA ASN A 87 3.68 -2.27 13.65
C ASN A 87 5.03 -2.15 12.93
N GLU A 88 5.60 -3.26 12.45
CA GLU A 88 6.81 -3.27 11.60
C GLU A 88 6.59 -2.48 10.30
N LEU A 89 5.45 -2.70 9.62
CA LEU A 89 5.12 -2.00 8.38
C LEU A 89 4.98 -0.49 8.61
N ILE A 90 4.21 -0.06 9.62
CA ILE A 90 4.02 1.35 9.93
C ILE A 90 5.36 2.00 10.27
N GLY A 91 6.19 1.36 11.11
CA GLY A 91 7.51 1.86 11.45
C GLY A 91 8.43 2.00 10.23
N GLU A 92 8.42 1.02 9.32
CA GLU A 92 9.19 1.10 8.07
C GLU A 92 8.72 2.27 7.20
N LEU A 93 7.40 2.41 7.00
CA LEU A 93 6.83 3.47 6.17
C LEU A 93 7.20 4.84 6.76
N SER A 94 6.98 5.07 8.06
CA SER A 94 7.33 6.34 8.70
C SER A 94 8.80 6.71 8.56
N LEU A 95 9.73 5.77 8.77
CA LEU A 95 11.16 6.05 8.68
C LEU A 95 11.62 6.34 7.25
N ARG A 96 11.11 5.60 6.27
CA ARG A 96 11.60 5.66 4.89
C ARG A 96 10.86 6.67 4.02
N SER A 97 9.69 7.12 4.47
CA SER A 97 8.95 8.20 3.85
C SER A 97 9.58 9.57 4.21
N ASP A 98 10.11 9.76 5.42
CA ASP A 98 10.71 11.05 5.82
C ASP A 98 12.07 11.36 5.15
N ASP A 99 12.77 10.35 4.61
CA ASP A 99 14.14 10.49 4.07
C ASP A 99 14.22 11.06 2.63
N GLY A 100 13.09 11.37 1.98
CA GLY A 100 13.09 11.90 0.62
C GLY A 100 11.93 12.84 0.35
N GLU A 101 12.12 14.15 0.58
CA GLU A 101 11.21 15.22 0.17
C GLU A 101 9.71 14.88 0.30
N ILE A 102 9.27 14.50 1.50
CA ILE A 102 7.84 14.49 1.82
C ILE A 102 7.57 15.77 2.61
N HIS A 103 6.89 16.72 1.96
CA HIS A 103 6.37 17.89 2.63
C HIS A 103 5.35 17.45 3.69
N GLU A 104 5.76 17.63 4.95
CA GLU A 104 4.99 17.55 6.20
C GLU A 104 4.74 16.12 6.77
N PRO A 105 4.98 15.91 8.08
CA PRO A 105 4.84 14.61 8.73
C PRO A 105 3.37 14.16 8.85
N PHE A 106 3.15 12.87 8.62
CA PHE A 106 1.86 12.22 8.81
C PHE A 106 1.36 12.34 10.25
N GLY A 107 0.15 12.88 10.44
CA GLY A 107 -0.65 12.68 11.65
C GLY A 107 -0.53 13.72 12.77
N GLN A 108 -0.07 14.95 12.52
CA GLN A 108 -0.07 16.00 13.56
C GLN A 108 -1.37 16.83 13.65
N ASP A 109 -2.30 16.70 12.70
CA ASP A 109 -3.55 17.46 12.71
C ASP A 109 -4.79 16.52 12.72
N PRO A 110 -5.39 16.28 13.90
CA PRO A 110 -6.59 15.46 14.03
C PRO A 110 -7.84 16.08 13.40
N ASP A 111 -7.81 17.36 13.01
CA ASP A 111 -8.97 18.09 12.47
C ASP A 111 -9.04 18.06 10.92
N ARG A 112 -8.08 17.41 10.25
CA ARG A 112 -8.00 17.34 8.77
C ARG A 112 -8.48 16.03 8.14
N MET A 113 -9.09 15.13 8.91
CA MET A 113 -9.74 13.93 8.37
C MET A 113 -11.13 14.30 7.81
N PRO A 114 -11.43 14.11 6.51
CA PRO A 114 -12.79 14.33 6.04
C PRO A 114 -13.68 13.22 6.61
N LEU A 115 -14.87 13.62 7.07
CA LEU A 115 -15.97 12.72 7.41
C LEU A 115 -16.38 11.85 6.22
#